data_AF-A0A2M8CVQ8-F1
#
_entry.id   AF-A0A2M8CVQ8-F1
#
_cell.length_a   1.000
_cell.length_b   1.000
_cell.length_c   1.000
_cell.angle_alpha   90.00
_cell.angle_beta   90.00
_cell.angle_gamma   90.00
#
_symmetry.space_group_name_H-M   'P 1'
#
loop_
_entity.id
_entity.type
_entity.pdbx_description
1 polymer ?
#
loop_
_entity_poly.entity_id
_entity_poly.type
_entity_poly.pdbx_seq_one_letter_code
_entity_poly.pdbx_strand_id
1 'polypeptide(L)'
;MNKKAQLVIGMLLGFEKDHEVYTDVEWNSDMARALLDVSPVSKEDIFSLLPNGKSFFEYPEAWKNFQKLIDFTEKNNEAITIDDIARTLENNKSVVKMAADCKMLSECFSPQLWKGHSAEMEDLWYSLEREQRAGKDFTGIRRAVASLEGNEIREDHLQRIGVSPADVFGAIRNGVLVHVIKILESKEDHIRLEDILTPDYDGDHALYNKRGWDSFADLYRHLKKHNEIPDAEFFLFKRGKAVSLVESAFDNYSEQQIFNATVFEGRPDELLKLYEACDDARKGKVDIYKVLKDIVENKYENEVTINENISAENLTEILYVPPEEKTEWHPLIPLGLKKVWDHIDEISDVLAQKKQSVTLEMLRTPYGFSGETCLHRATKLGKFDKVVSLLQENGQRLENKDLLTRDKEGKNIIEILSGQHQLDVILKPEIWAGRVGSLTEIWNAVPADEKSRKKSAFQVAQTKANQMSLRQLVPN
;
A
#
# COMPACT_ATOMS: atom_id res chain seq x y z
N MET A 1 14.26 -44.84 -7.79
CA MET A 1 13.66 -44.96 -9.14
C MET A 1 13.50 -46.43 -9.55
N ASN A 2 12.46 -46.76 -10.32
CA ASN A 2 12.34 -48.07 -10.98
C ASN A 2 13.29 -48.18 -12.19
N LYS A 3 14.09 -49.26 -12.28
CA LYS A 3 15.04 -49.50 -13.40
C LYS A 3 14.38 -49.47 -14.79
N LYS A 4 13.11 -49.86 -14.90
CA LYS A 4 12.35 -49.76 -16.17
C LYS A 4 12.07 -48.31 -16.55
N ALA A 5 11.65 -47.49 -15.58
CA ALA A 5 11.43 -46.06 -15.81
C ALA A 5 12.75 -45.36 -16.15
N GLN A 6 13.84 -45.70 -15.46
CA GLN A 6 15.20 -45.24 -15.75
C GLN A 6 15.62 -45.51 -17.20
N LEU A 7 15.38 -46.74 -17.68
CA LEU A 7 15.69 -47.13 -19.07
C LEU A 7 14.89 -46.29 -20.08
N VAL A 8 13.58 -46.16 -19.85
CA VAL A 8 12.66 -45.41 -20.73
C VAL A 8 13.01 -43.92 -20.75
N ILE A 9 13.14 -43.29 -19.59
CA ILE A 9 13.50 -41.86 -19.46
C ILE A 9 14.86 -41.62 -20.09
N GLY A 10 15.86 -42.44 -19.78
CA GLY A 10 17.20 -42.29 -20.35
C GLY A 10 17.18 -42.33 -21.88
N MET A 11 16.39 -43.24 -22.47
CA MET A 11 16.29 -43.34 -23.92
C MET A 11 15.52 -42.17 -24.54
N LEU A 12 14.44 -41.71 -23.90
CA LEU A 12 13.69 -40.54 -24.34
C LEU A 12 14.58 -39.29 -24.37
N LEU A 13 15.47 -39.17 -23.38
CA LEU A 13 16.44 -38.09 -23.25
C LEU A 13 17.70 -38.29 -24.11
N GLY A 14 17.80 -39.40 -24.85
CA GLY A 14 18.86 -39.64 -25.83
C GLY A 14 20.21 -40.03 -25.23
N PHE A 15 20.25 -40.58 -24.02
CA PHE A 15 21.49 -41.09 -23.44
C PHE A 15 21.99 -42.34 -24.19
N GLU A 16 23.31 -42.42 -24.37
CA GLU A 16 23.96 -43.57 -25.00
C GLU A 16 23.98 -44.79 -24.06
N LYS A 17 24.01 -46.01 -24.63
CA LYS A 17 23.84 -47.27 -23.89
C LYS A 17 24.85 -47.48 -22.75
N ASP A 18 26.03 -46.87 -22.85
CA ASP A 18 27.15 -46.95 -21.92
C ASP A 18 27.21 -45.77 -20.95
N HIS A 19 26.21 -44.87 -21.01
CA HIS A 19 26.10 -43.75 -20.10
C HIS A 19 25.83 -44.20 -18.65
N GLU A 20 26.37 -43.46 -17.68
CA GLU A 20 26.25 -43.79 -16.25
C GLU A 20 24.80 -43.79 -15.72
N VAL A 21 23.88 -43.18 -16.45
CA VAL A 21 22.44 -43.24 -16.14
C VAL A 21 21.87 -44.65 -16.32
N TYR A 22 22.60 -45.59 -16.91
CA TYR A 22 22.19 -46.99 -17.06
C TYR A 22 22.97 -47.94 -16.15
N THR A 23 23.71 -47.43 -15.15
CA THR A 23 24.34 -48.29 -14.15
C THR A 23 23.29 -49.21 -13.51
N ASP A 24 23.59 -50.51 -13.51
CA ASP A 24 22.73 -51.59 -13.04
C ASP A 24 21.42 -51.81 -13.84
N VAL A 25 21.28 -51.26 -15.04
CA VAL A 25 20.14 -51.47 -15.94
C VAL A 25 20.55 -52.37 -17.11
N GLU A 26 19.88 -53.52 -17.29
CA GLU A 26 20.07 -54.34 -18.49
C GLU A 26 19.47 -53.63 -19.72
N TRP A 27 20.33 -53.18 -20.62
CA TRP A 27 19.92 -52.46 -21.82
C TRP A 27 19.48 -53.45 -22.92
N ASN A 28 18.20 -53.38 -23.31
CA ASN A 28 17.65 -54.10 -24.46
C ASN A 28 16.74 -53.15 -25.26
N SER A 29 17.15 -52.82 -26.49
CA SER A 29 16.47 -51.84 -27.35
C SER A 29 15.03 -52.23 -27.72
N ASP A 30 14.74 -53.52 -27.85
CA ASP A 30 13.41 -54.02 -28.20
C ASP A 30 12.49 -53.97 -26.99
N MET A 31 13.03 -54.28 -25.80
CA MET A 31 12.33 -54.13 -24.53
C MET A 31 11.99 -52.65 -24.25
N ALA A 32 12.92 -51.74 -24.50
CA ALA A 32 12.70 -50.32 -24.24
C ALA A 32 11.65 -49.69 -25.17
N ARG A 33 11.62 -50.07 -26.45
CA ARG A 33 10.55 -49.66 -27.37
C ARG A 33 9.19 -50.19 -26.92
N ALA A 34 9.12 -51.45 -26.50
CA ALA A 34 7.89 -52.02 -25.95
C ALA A 34 7.45 -51.35 -24.63
N LEU A 35 8.40 -50.85 -23.82
CA LEU A 35 8.11 -50.18 -22.55
C LEU A 35 7.64 -48.73 -22.72
N LEU A 36 8.04 -48.03 -23.79
CA LEU A 36 7.52 -46.69 -24.11
C LEU A 36 5.99 -46.68 -24.33
N ASP A 37 5.44 -47.80 -24.81
CA ASP A 37 4.01 -47.94 -25.11
C ASP A 37 3.19 -48.52 -23.94
N VAL A 38 3.84 -49.10 -22.93
CA VAL A 38 3.16 -49.94 -21.91
C VAL A 38 3.50 -49.55 -20.47
N SER A 39 4.64 -48.89 -20.23
CA SER A 39 5.11 -48.59 -18.89
C SER A 39 4.68 -47.18 -18.48
N PRO A 40 3.85 -47.00 -17.43
CA PRO A 40 3.57 -45.67 -16.90
C PRO A 40 4.84 -45.16 -16.24
N VAL A 41 5.50 -44.21 -16.89
CA VAL A 41 6.57 -43.41 -16.29
C VAL A 41 5.90 -42.20 -15.67
N SER A 42 6.02 -42.09 -14.35
CA SER A 42 5.44 -40.98 -13.61
C SER A 42 6.38 -39.77 -13.57
N LYS A 43 5.84 -38.60 -13.25
CA LYS A 43 6.65 -37.42 -12.91
C LYS A 43 7.62 -37.69 -11.76
N GLU A 44 7.20 -38.41 -10.73
CA GLU A 44 8.10 -38.75 -9.62
C GLU A 44 9.29 -39.60 -10.08
N ASP A 45 9.14 -40.47 -11.09
CA ASP A 45 10.27 -41.19 -11.65
C ASP A 45 11.27 -40.25 -12.33
N ILE A 46 10.78 -39.23 -13.04
CA ILE A 46 11.60 -38.23 -13.74
C ILE A 46 12.41 -37.38 -12.76
N PHE A 47 11.78 -36.94 -11.67
CA PHE A 47 12.42 -36.10 -10.65
C PHE A 47 13.13 -36.92 -9.57
N SER A 48 13.10 -38.25 -9.61
CA SER A 48 13.81 -39.09 -8.67
C SER A 48 15.32 -39.17 -8.94
N LEU A 49 16.07 -39.48 -7.89
CA LEU A 49 17.51 -39.73 -8.00
C LEU A 49 17.78 -41.08 -8.68
N LEU A 50 18.81 -41.06 -9.52
CA LEU A 50 19.41 -42.24 -10.14
C LEU A 50 20.13 -43.09 -9.07
N PRO A 51 20.41 -44.38 -9.35
CA PRO A 51 21.18 -45.23 -8.44
C PRO A 51 22.56 -44.69 -8.06
N ASN A 52 23.18 -43.88 -8.92
CA ASN A 52 24.46 -43.21 -8.66
C ASN A 52 24.34 -41.93 -7.82
N GLY A 53 23.16 -41.63 -7.28
CA GLY A 53 22.87 -40.44 -6.49
C GLY A 53 22.37 -39.26 -7.32
N LYS A 54 22.83 -39.12 -8.57
CA LYS A 54 22.60 -37.94 -9.42
C LYS A 54 21.17 -37.84 -9.95
N SER A 55 20.77 -36.66 -10.42
CA SER A 55 19.54 -36.45 -11.20
C SER A 55 19.79 -36.56 -12.70
N PHE A 56 18.77 -36.93 -13.50
CA PHE A 56 18.81 -36.80 -14.97
C PHE A 56 19.11 -35.36 -15.42
N PHE A 57 18.65 -34.37 -14.64
CA PHE A 57 18.80 -32.96 -14.97
C PHE A 57 20.24 -32.43 -14.76
N GLU A 58 21.15 -33.23 -14.21
CA GLU A 58 22.58 -32.88 -14.13
C GLU A 58 23.32 -33.04 -15.45
N TYR A 59 22.67 -33.61 -16.48
CA TYR A 59 23.30 -33.89 -17.76
C TYR A 59 22.74 -33.00 -18.88
N PRO A 60 23.59 -32.43 -19.77
CA PRO A 60 23.13 -31.62 -20.90
C PRO A 60 22.18 -32.34 -21.86
N GLU A 61 22.31 -33.66 -22.01
CA GLU A 61 21.47 -34.52 -22.88
C GLU A 61 20.00 -34.46 -22.47
N ALA A 62 19.73 -34.43 -21.16
CA ALA A 62 18.38 -34.32 -20.62
C ALA A 62 17.71 -33.01 -21.07
N TRP A 63 18.45 -31.91 -21.02
CA TRP A 63 17.94 -30.61 -21.41
C TRP A 63 17.69 -30.48 -22.91
N LYS A 64 18.62 -30.98 -23.74
CA LYS A 64 18.46 -30.99 -25.22
C LYS A 64 17.20 -31.73 -25.68
N ASN A 65 16.71 -32.67 -24.88
CA ASN A 65 15.52 -33.46 -25.18
C ASN A 65 14.38 -33.17 -24.20
N PHE A 66 14.43 -32.08 -23.43
CA PHE A 66 13.47 -31.80 -22.38
C PHE A 66 12.04 -31.63 -22.91
N GLN A 67 11.88 -31.03 -24.10
CA GLN A 67 10.57 -30.92 -24.73
C GLN A 67 9.93 -32.30 -25.00
N LYS A 68 10.72 -33.32 -25.35
CA LYS A 68 10.19 -34.69 -25.54
C LYS A 68 9.67 -35.27 -24.23
N LEU A 69 10.31 -34.91 -23.12
CA LEU A 69 9.88 -35.30 -21.78
C LEU A 69 8.56 -34.63 -21.42
N ILE A 70 8.43 -33.32 -21.66
CA ILE A 70 7.17 -32.57 -21.49
C ILE A 70 6.05 -33.24 -22.30
N ASP A 71 6.23 -33.40 -23.62
CA ASP A 71 5.23 -33.99 -24.52
C ASP A 71 4.83 -35.41 -24.09
N PHE A 72 5.79 -36.20 -23.60
CA PHE A 72 5.56 -37.55 -23.13
C PHE A 72 4.73 -37.57 -21.83
N THR A 73 5.08 -36.72 -20.87
CA THR A 73 4.35 -36.61 -19.59
C THR A 73 2.94 -36.06 -19.78
N GLU A 74 2.75 -35.10 -20.68
CA GLU A 74 1.44 -34.54 -21.02
C GLU A 74 0.52 -35.60 -21.66
N LYS A 75 1.04 -36.41 -22.60
CA LYS A 75 0.29 -37.56 -23.18
C LYS A 75 -0.20 -38.56 -22.15
N ASN A 76 0.50 -38.66 -21.01
CA ASN A 76 0.15 -39.56 -19.92
C ASN A 76 -0.72 -38.88 -18.84
N ASN A 77 -1.25 -37.68 -19.09
CA ASN A 77 -2.00 -36.86 -18.12
C ASN A 77 -1.22 -36.50 -16.85
N GLU A 78 0.11 -36.43 -16.97
CA GLU A 78 1.03 -36.06 -15.89
C GLU A 78 1.89 -34.87 -16.30
N ALA A 79 1.32 -33.77 -16.81
CA ALA A 79 2.07 -32.61 -17.28
C ALA A 79 3.03 -32.04 -16.22
N ILE A 80 4.31 -31.84 -16.55
CA ILE A 80 5.31 -31.20 -15.68
C ILE A 80 4.81 -29.81 -15.26
N THR A 81 4.81 -29.53 -13.96
CA THR A 81 4.34 -28.26 -13.40
C THR A 81 5.51 -27.36 -13.00
N ILE A 82 5.19 -26.12 -12.62
CA ILE A 82 6.16 -25.15 -12.11
C ILE A 82 6.81 -25.64 -10.82
N ASP A 83 6.02 -26.24 -9.93
CA ASP A 83 6.51 -26.79 -8.67
C ASP A 83 7.56 -27.87 -8.91
N ASP A 84 7.39 -28.67 -9.97
CA ASP A 84 8.35 -29.68 -10.37
C ASP A 84 9.70 -29.07 -10.82
N ILE A 85 9.64 -27.93 -11.53
CA ILE A 85 10.83 -27.17 -11.98
C ILE A 85 11.50 -26.42 -10.82
N ALA A 86 10.71 -25.88 -9.89
CA ALA A 86 11.21 -25.21 -8.70
C ALA A 86 11.74 -26.20 -7.64
N ARG A 87 11.37 -27.49 -7.74
CA ARG A 87 11.74 -28.54 -6.80
C ARG A 87 13.26 -28.64 -6.63
N THR A 88 13.66 -28.76 -5.37
CA THR A 88 15.04 -29.08 -4.98
C THR A 88 15.20 -30.59 -4.91
N LEU A 89 16.18 -31.14 -5.62
CA LEU A 89 16.41 -32.58 -5.71
C LEU A 89 17.59 -33.02 -4.83
N GLU A 90 18.82 -32.86 -5.34
CA GLU A 90 20.05 -33.30 -4.67
C GLU A 90 20.99 -32.11 -4.42
N ASN A 91 21.82 -32.19 -3.37
CA ASN A 91 22.83 -31.18 -3.03
C ASN A 91 22.27 -29.75 -2.91
N ASN A 92 21.00 -29.62 -2.53
CA ASN A 92 20.24 -28.37 -2.49
C ASN A 92 20.19 -27.62 -3.84
N LYS A 93 20.27 -28.33 -4.98
CA LYS A 93 20.09 -27.75 -6.31
C LYS A 93 18.66 -27.96 -6.80
N SER A 94 18.04 -26.88 -7.27
CA SER A 94 16.78 -26.94 -8.00
C SER A 94 17.01 -27.40 -9.45
N VAL A 95 15.95 -27.89 -10.09
CA VAL A 95 15.98 -28.32 -11.50
C VAL A 95 16.41 -27.16 -12.41
N VAL A 96 15.94 -25.93 -12.16
CA VAL A 96 16.42 -24.73 -12.87
C VAL A 96 17.91 -24.48 -12.68
N LYS A 97 18.41 -24.66 -11.45
CA LYS A 97 19.84 -24.47 -11.16
C LYS A 97 20.69 -25.51 -11.91
N MET A 98 20.21 -26.75 -12.01
CA MET A 98 20.86 -27.78 -12.83
C MET A 98 20.85 -27.41 -14.33
N ALA A 99 19.76 -26.81 -14.83
CA ALA A 99 19.69 -26.27 -16.21
C ALA A 99 20.74 -25.18 -16.43
N ALA A 100 20.86 -24.25 -15.48
CA ALA A 100 21.83 -23.17 -15.51
C ALA A 100 23.28 -23.71 -15.47
N ASP A 101 23.57 -24.66 -14.59
CA ASP A 101 24.88 -25.32 -14.48
C ASP A 101 25.25 -26.03 -15.81
N CYS A 102 24.28 -26.63 -16.49
CA CYS A 102 24.44 -27.23 -17.81
C CYS A 102 24.50 -26.20 -18.97
N LYS A 103 24.36 -24.90 -18.70
CA LYS A 103 24.20 -23.81 -19.70
C LYS A 103 22.97 -23.93 -20.59
N MET A 104 21.99 -24.74 -20.19
CA MET A 104 20.77 -25.07 -20.92
C MET A 104 19.52 -24.38 -20.34
N LEU A 105 19.70 -23.23 -19.68
CA LEU A 105 18.59 -22.50 -19.06
C LEU A 105 17.44 -22.19 -20.02
N SER A 106 17.71 -21.95 -21.31
CA SER A 106 16.69 -21.71 -22.33
C SER A 106 15.69 -22.87 -22.47
N GLU A 107 16.14 -24.10 -22.30
CA GLU A 107 15.29 -25.29 -22.43
C GLU A 107 14.29 -25.41 -21.27
N CYS A 108 14.68 -24.92 -20.08
CA CYS A 108 13.82 -24.87 -18.90
C CYS A 108 12.72 -23.80 -19.02
N PHE A 109 12.92 -22.82 -19.91
CA PHE A 109 11.99 -21.73 -20.20
C PHE A 109 11.27 -21.91 -21.55
N SER A 110 10.96 -23.17 -21.91
CA SER A 110 10.15 -23.48 -23.10
C SER A 110 8.77 -22.81 -23.01
N PRO A 111 8.32 -22.04 -24.02
CA PRO A 111 7.07 -21.30 -23.95
C PRO A 111 5.82 -22.15 -23.65
N GLN A 112 5.81 -23.40 -24.10
CA GLN A 112 4.70 -24.34 -23.88
C GLN A 112 4.51 -24.68 -22.40
N LEU A 113 5.60 -24.79 -21.65
CA LEU A 113 5.58 -25.09 -20.21
C LEU A 113 5.01 -23.92 -19.40
N TRP A 114 5.25 -22.70 -19.87
CA TRP A 114 4.92 -21.46 -19.16
C TRP A 114 3.63 -20.81 -19.64
N LYS A 115 2.91 -21.44 -20.57
CA LYS A 115 1.61 -20.97 -21.05
C LYS A 115 0.61 -20.95 -19.88
N GLY A 116 0.03 -19.79 -19.60
CA GLY A 116 -0.86 -19.54 -18.47
C GLY A 116 -0.15 -19.20 -17.16
N HIS A 117 1.18 -19.13 -17.16
CA HIS A 117 2.03 -19.06 -15.97
C HIS A 117 3.19 -18.06 -16.12
N SER A 118 2.94 -16.96 -16.82
CA SER A 118 3.95 -15.95 -17.15
C SER A 118 4.51 -15.24 -15.92
N ALA A 119 3.70 -15.01 -14.88
CA ALA A 119 4.14 -14.35 -13.65
C ALA A 119 5.15 -15.22 -12.88
N GLU A 120 4.84 -16.50 -12.72
CA GLU A 120 5.70 -17.48 -12.05
C GLU A 120 7.00 -17.71 -12.84
N MET A 121 6.92 -17.67 -14.18
CA MET A 121 8.10 -17.71 -15.05
C MET A 121 9.03 -16.54 -14.77
N GLU A 122 8.51 -15.32 -14.71
CA GLU A 122 9.27 -14.12 -14.40
C GLU A 122 9.86 -14.18 -12.99
N ASP A 123 9.07 -14.60 -12.00
CA ASP A 123 9.54 -14.73 -10.62
C ASP A 123 10.71 -15.73 -10.52
N LEU A 124 10.60 -16.87 -11.19
CA LEU A 124 11.64 -17.86 -11.23
C LEU A 124 12.88 -17.35 -11.97
N TRP A 125 12.70 -16.67 -13.11
CA TRP A 125 13.79 -16.04 -13.85
C TRP A 125 14.57 -15.08 -12.94
N TYR A 126 13.90 -14.12 -12.31
CA TYR A 126 14.54 -13.12 -11.45
C TYR A 126 14.98 -13.66 -10.08
N SER A 127 14.74 -14.95 -9.78
CA SER A 127 15.35 -15.63 -8.63
C SER A 127 16.78 -16.12 -8.91
N LEU A 128 17.14 -16.25 -10.19
CA LEU A 128 18.45 -16.73 -10.65
C LEU A 128 19.51 -15.64 -10.56
N GLU A 129 20.74 -16.07 -10.30
CA GLU A 129 21.90 -15.16 -10.26
C GLU A 129 22.13 -14.53 -11.64
N ARG A 130 22.64 -13.31 -11.64
CA ARG A 130 22.81 -12.48 -12.85
C ARG A 130 23.65 -13.19 -13.93
N GLU A 131 24.68 -13.92 -13.50
CA GLU A 131 25.61 -14.63 -14.39
C GLU A 131 24.92 -15.80 -15.10
N GLN A 132 23.91 -16.41 -14.47
CA GLN A 132 23.15 -17.53 -15.04
C GLN A 132 22.21 -17.06 -16.17
N ARG A 133 21.73 -15.82 -16.06
CA ARG A 133 20.83 -15.18 -17.03
C ARG A 133 21.56 -14.48 -18.18
N ALA A 134 22.87 -14.26 -18.04
CA ALA A 134 23.66 -13.50 -18.99
C ALA A 134 23.62 -14.07 -20.41
N GLY A 135 23.34 -13.20 -21.38
CA GLY A 135 23.30 -13.54 -22.80
C GLY A 135 22.08 -14.35 -23.24
N LYS A 136 21.06 -14.47 -22.40
CA LYS A 136 19.79 -15.14 -22.73
C LYS A 136 18.72 -14.11 -23.09
N ASP A 137 17.95 -14.40 -24.15
CA ASP A 137 16.87 -13.51 -24.62
C ASP A 137 15.56 -13.79 -23.87
N PHE A 138 15.45 -13.24 -22.66
CA PHE A 138 14.24 -13.41 -21.85
C PHE A 138 13.01 -12.69 -22.44
N THR A 139 13.21 -11.55 -23.10
CA THR A 139 12.14 -10.85 -23.80
C THR A 139 11.56 -11.70 -24.93
N GLY A 140 12.41 -12.41 -25.69
CA GLY A 140 11.98 -13.39 -26.69
C GLY A 140 11.14 -14.53 -26.11
N ILE A 141 11.51 -15.03 -24.92
CA ILE A 141 10.73 -16.04 -24.19
C ILE A 141 9.36 -15.50 -23.77
N ARG A 142 9.32 -14.32 -23.12
CA ARG A 142 8.07 -13.65 -22.73
C ARG A 142 7.13 -13.43 -23.91
N ARG A 143 7.67 -12.95 -25.03
CA ARG A 143 6.92 -12.78 -26.29
C ARG A 143 6.33 -14.10 -26.78
N ALA A 144 7.10 -15.18 -26.76
CA ALA A 144 6.62 -16.48 -27.22
C ALA A 144 5.51 -17.04 -26.31
N VAL A 145 5.64 -16.89 -24.99
CA VAL A 145 4.59 -17.27 -24.03
C VAL A 145 3.32 -16.44 -24.26
N ALA A 146 3.43 -15.11 -24.30
CA ALA A 146 2.28 -14.23 -24.56
C ALA A 146 1.59 -14.56 -25.88
N SER A 147 2.36 -14.85 -26.95
CA SER A 147 1.80 -15.25 -28.24
C SER A 147 1.01 -16.56 -28.18
N LEU A 148 1.40 -17.52 -27.34
CA LEU A 148 0.65 -18.78 -27.14
C LEU A 148 -0.68 -18.57 -26.41
N GLU A 149 -0.80 -17.46 -25.69
CA GLU A 149 -2.02 -17.01 -24.99
C GLU A 149 -2.87 -16.06 -25.84
N GLY A 150 -2.39 -15.67 -27.02
CA GLY A 150 -3.06 -14.67 -27.87
C GLY A 150 -2.87 -13.23 -27.38
N ASN A 151 -1.90 -12.98 -26.51
CA ASN A 151 -1.58 -11.69 -25.93
C ASN A 151 -0.33 -11.08 -26.59
N GLU A 152 -0.17 -9.77 -26.46
CA GLU A 152 1.03 -9.02 -26.83
C GLU A 152 1.67 -8.46 -25.56
N ILE A 153 3.00 -8.51 -25.45
CA ILE A 153 3.71 -7.88 -24.34
C ILE A 153 3.78 -6.36 -24.52
N ARG A 154 3.81 -5.61 -23.42
CA ARG A 154 3.86 -4.14 -23.46
C ARG A 154 5.01 -3.59 -24.29
N GLU A 155 6.17 -4.22 -24.24
CA GLU A 155 7.34 -3.81 -25.02
C GLU A 155 7.11 -3.86 -26.52
N ASP A 156 6.40 -4.87 -27.02
CA ASP A 156 6.07 -5.01 -28.44
C ASP A 156 5.04 -3.96 -28.87
N HIS A 157 4.04 -3.70 -28.01
CA HIS A 157 3.06 -2.63 -28.23
C HIS A 157 3.76 -1.27 -28.37
N LEU A 158 4.64 -0.93 -27.43
CA LEU A 158 5.41 0.32 -27.44
C LEU A 158 6.25 0.44 -28.71
N GLN A 159 6.97 -0.63 -29.09
CA GLN A 159 7.75 -0.66 -30.32
C GLN A 159 6.89 -0.45 -31.57
N ARG A 160 5.70 -1.06 -31.64
CA ARG A 160 4.76 -0.91 -32.76
C ARG A 160 4.28 0.53 -32.93
N ILE A 161 4.05 1.27 -31.84
CA ILE A 161 3.68 2.70 -31.90
C ILE A 161 4.90 3.62 -32.08
N GLY A 162 6.11 3.06 -32.20
CA GLY A 162 7.36 3.78 -32.45
C GLY A 162 8.00 4.37 -31.20
N VAL A 163 7.75 3.77 -30.04
CA VAL A 163 8.29 4.19 -28.74
C VAL A 163 9.20 3.10 -28.18
N SER A 164 10.41 3.47 -27.76
CA SER A 164 11.35 2.54 -27.14
C SER A 164 10.91 2.20 -25.71
N PRO A 165 10.75 0.90 -25.35
CA PRO A 165 10.46 0.51 -23.97
C PRO A 165 11.53 1.00 -22.98
N ALA A 166 12.80 1.03 -23.41
CA ALA A 166 13.91 1.54 -22.59
C ALA A 166 13.79 3.05 -22.32
N ASP A 167 13.22 3.82 -23.25
CA ASP A 167 13.01 5.26 -23.06
C ASP A 167 11.90 5.51 -22.04
N VAL A 168 10.83 4.70 -22.05
CA VAL A 168 9.75 4.76 -21.05
C VAL A 168 10.28 4.39 -19.67
N PHE A 169 10.91 3.22 -19.55
CA PHE A 169 11.50 2.76 -18.29
C PHE A 169 12.54 3.75 -17.76
N GLY A 170 13.43 4.23 -18.63
CA GLY A 170 14.46 5.21 -18.30
C GLY A 170 13.89 6.56 -17.87
N ALA A 171 12.81 7.02 -18.50
CA ALA A 171 12.13 8.26 -18.12
C ALA A 171 11.50 8.16 -16.72
N ILE A 172 10.86 7.03 -16.39
CA ILE A 172 10.29 6.79 -15.06
C ILE A 172 11.42 6.69 -14.03
N ARG A 173 12.44 5.86 -14.28
CA ARG A 173 13.57 5.65 -13.36
C ARG A 173 14.36 6.91 -13.03
N ASN A 174 14.45 7.83 -13.98
CA ASN A 174 15.20 9.08 -13.82
C ASN A 174 14.30 10.28 -13.46
N GLY A 175 12.98 10.11 -13.38
CA GLY A 175 12.03 11.18 -13.09
C GLY A 175 11.89 12.23 -14.20
N VAL A 176 12.09 11.84 -15.46
CA VAL A 176 12.03 12.73 -16.64
C VAL A 176 10.79 12.42 -17.50
N LEU A 177 9.61 12.55 -16.88
CA LEU A 177 8.35 12.05 -17.44
C LEU A 177 7.79 12.88 -18.61
N VAL A 178 8.03 14.20 -18.61
CA VAL A 178 7.35 15.15 -19.52
C VAL A 178 7.52 14.79 -21.00
N HIS A 179 8.71 14.38 -21.41
CA HIS A 179 8.99 14.06 -22.80
C HIS A 179 8.27 12.78 -23.23
N VAL A 180 8.37 11.72 -22.43
CA VAL A 180 7.78 10.42 -22.78
C VAL A 180 6.25 10.46 -22.73
N ILE A 181 5.66 11.20 -21.79
CA ILE A 181 4.21 11.42 -21.74
C ILE A 181 3.73 12.06 -23.04
N LYS A 182 4.39 13.12 -23.52
CA LYS A 182 4.03 13.79 -24.77
C LYS A 182 4.15 12.86 -25.99
N ILE A 183 5.19 12.02 -26.02
CA ILE A 183 5.36 11.04 -27.10
C ILE A 183 4.21 10.04 -27.08
N LEU A 184 3.92 9.43 -25.93
CA LEU A 184 2.84 8.44 -25.80
C LEU A 184 1.48 9.05 -26.12
N GLU A 185 1.15 10.23 -25.59
CA GLU A 185 -0.11 10.92 -25.87
C GLU A 185 -0.26 11.24 -27.37
N SER A 186 0.83 11.60 -28.07
CA SER A 186 0.80 11.81 -29.53
C SER A 186 0.53 10.55 -30.36
N LYS A 187 0.64 9.38 -29.72
CA LYS A 187 0.35 8.05 -30.27
C LYS A 187 -0.96 7.47 -29.73
N GLU A 188 -1.77 8.27 -29.06
CA GLU A 188 -3.02 7.85 -28.41
C GLU A 188 -2.80 6.76 -27.34
N ASP A 189 -1.63 6.75 -26.69
CA ASP A 189 -1.29 5.86 -25.58
C ASP A 189 -0.83 6.67 -24.36
N HIS A 190 -0.54 5.98 -23.25
CA HIS A 190 -0.13 6.59 -21.99
C HIS A 190 0.78 5.65 -21.19
N ILE A 191 1.43 6.19 -20.15
CA ILE A 191 2.16 5.35 -19.17
C ILE A 191 1.14 4.53 -18.38
N ARG A 192 1.38 3.23 -18.23
CA ARG A 192 0.54 2.28 -17.49
C ARG A 192 1.25 1.77 -16.24
N LEU A 193 0.53 1.11 -15.34
CA LEU A 193 1.15 0.44 -14.19
C LEU A 193 2.19 -0.59 -14.62
N GLU A 194 1.93 -1.32 -15.72
CA GLU A 194 2.85 -2.31 -16.28
C GLU A 194 4.22 -1.71 -16.68
N ASP A 195 4.26 -0.46 -17.15
CA ASP A 195 5.53 0.23 -17.51
C ASP A 195 6.41 0.47 -16.27
N ILE A 196 5.82 0.48 -15.08
CA ILE A 196 6.52 0.66 -13.81
C ILE A 196 6.99 -0.70 -13.25
N LEU A 197 6.12 -1.71 -13.38
CA LEU A 197 6.37 -3.06 -12.88
C LEU A 197 7.33 -3.88 -13.77
N THR A 198 7.49 -3.47 -15.04
CA THR A 198 8.41 -4.14 -15.97
C THR A 198 9.83 -4.11 -15.40
N PRO A 199 10.41 -5.26 -15.02
CA PRO A 199 11.73 -5.31 -14.44
C PRO A 199 12.82 -5.04 -15.48
N ASP A 200 13.92 -4.40 -15.07
CA ASP A 200 15.12 -4.32 -15.89
C ASP A 200 15.89 -5.65 -15.91
N TYR A 201 17.08 -5.63 -16.52
CA TYR A 201 17.93 -6.82 -16.59
C TYR A 201 18.29 -7.39 -15.21
N ASP A 202 18.44 -6.55 -14.19
CA ASP A 202 18.78 -6.99 -12.83
C ASP A 202 17.54 -7.46 -12.05
N GLY A 203 16.33 -7.14 -12.52
CA GLY A 203 15.06 -7.47 -11.87
C GLY A 203 14.41 -6.26 -11.20
N ASP A 204 15.02 -5.08 -11.33
CA ASP A 204 14.59 -3.87 -10.65
C ASP A 204 13.42 -3.23 -11.39
N HIS A 205 12.37 -2.83 -10.66
CA HIS A 205 11.26 -2.05 -11.20
C HIS A 205 11.69 -0.60 -11.51
N ALA A 206 10.89 0.14 -12.28
CA ALA A 206 11.26 1.49 -12.71
C ALA A 206 11.46 2.47 -11.54
N LEU A 207 10.72 2.28 -10.45
CA LEU A 207 10.84 3.06 -9.21
C LEU A 207 11.98 2.61 -8.26
N TYR A 208 12.96 1.82 -8.72
CA TYR A 208 14.01 1.31 -7.82
C TYR A 208 14.90 2.41 -7.20
N ASN A 209 15.14 3.49 -7.95
CA ASN A 209 16.01 4.58 -7.54
C ASN A 209 15.22 5.78 -7.01
N LYS A 210 15.82 6.53 -6.08
CA LYS A 210 15.26 7.77 -5.51
C LYS A 210 14.70 8.77 -6.53
N ARG A 211 15.36 8.97 -7.68
CA ARG A 211 14.89 9.92 -8.70
C ARG A 211 13.52 9.57 -9.26
N GLY A 212 13.20 8.28 -9.39
CA GLY A 212 11.85 7.84 -9.78
C GLY A 212 10.84 8.27 -8.72
N TRP A 213 11.14 8.01 -7.45
CA TRP A 213 10.31 8.42 -6.30
C TRP A 213 10.12 9.93 -6.19
N ASP A 214 11.16 10.73 -6.44
CA ASP A 214 11.07 12.19 -6.42
C ASP A 214 10.04 12.72 -7.43
N SER A 215 9.75 11.96 -8.50
CA SER A 215 8.75 12.28 -9.53
C SER A 215 7.42 11.52 -9.37
N PHE A 216 7.26 10.71 -8.33
CA PHE A 216 6.11 9.81 -8.20
C PHE A 216 4.77 10.55 -8.14
N ALA A 217 4.71 11.73 -7.51
CA ALA A 217 3.50 12.54 -7.49
C ALA A 217 3.03 12.97 -8.90
N ASP A 218 3.97 13.23 -9.82
CA ASP A 218 3.67 13.58 -11.20
C ASP A 218 3.23 12.35 -11.99
N LEU A 219 3.92 11.22 -11.79
CA LEU A 219 3.57 9.93 -12.35
C LEU A 219 2.17 9.50 -11.92
N TYR A 220 1.86 9.54 -10.62
CA TYR A 220 0.57 9.18 -10.06
C TYR A 220 -0.57 10.05 -10.63
N ARG A 221 -0.36 11.36 -10.76
CA ARG A 221 -1.36 12.25 -11.40
C ARG A 221 -1.63 11.86 -12.85
N HIS A 222 -0.58 11.47 -13.60
CA HIS A 222 -0.72 10.97 -14.96
C HIS A 222 -1.50 9.65 -15.00
N LEU A 223 -1.10 8.67 -14.18
CA LEU A 223 -1.78 7.37 -14.10
C LEU A 223 -3.27 7.52 -13.74
N LYS A 224 -3.57 8.32 -12.70
CA LYS A 224 -4.94 8.60 -12.25
C LYS A 224 -5.80 9.25 -13.34
N LYS A 225 -5.24 10.16 -14.15
CA LYS A 225 -5.94 10.77 -15.32
C LYS A 225 -6.41 9.73 -16.33
N HIS A 226 -5.72 8.59 -16.42
CA HIS A 226 -6.02 7.50 -17.33
C HIS A 226 -6.66 6.26 -16.65
N ASN A 227 -7.17 6.41 -15.41
CA ASN A 227 -7.75 5.32 -14.60
C ASN A 227 -6.78 4.16 -14.28
N GLU A 228 -5.47 4.40 -14.35
CA GLU A 228 -4.44 3.49 -13.87
C GLU A 228 -4.23 3.78 -12.37
N ILE A 229 -4.96 3.13 -11.47
CA ILE A 229 -4.92 3.44 -10.04
C ILE A 229 -4.11 2.37 -9.30
N PRO A 230 -2.92 2.70 -8.75
CA PRO A 230 -2.16 1.79 -7.90
C PRO A 230 -2.99 1.29 -6.71
N ASP A 231 -3.03 -0.03 -6.52
CA ASP A 231 -3.61 -0.71 -5.36
C ASP A 231 -2.51 -1.27 -4.44
N ALA A 232 -2.90 -1.96 -3.35
CA ALA A 232 -1.92 -2.55 -2.45
C ALA A 232 -1.03 -3.59 -3.14
N GLU A 233 -1.57 -4.35 -4.10
CA GLU A 233 -0.84 -5.41 -4.80
C GLU A 233 0.24 -4.84 -5.72
N PHE A 234 -0.04 -3.72 -6.37
CA PHE A 234 0.96 -2.96 -7.13
C PHE A 234 2.16 -2.56 -6.27
N PHE A 235 1.95 -2.09 -5.04
CA PHE A 235 3.06 -1.68 -4.16
C PHE A 235 3.81 -2.88 -3.53
N LEU A 236 3.11 -4.01 -3.34
CA LEU A 236 3.70 -5.25 -2.84
C LEU A 236 4.36 -6.09 -3.94
N PHE A 237 4.15 -5.73 -5.20
CA PHE A 237 4.73 -6.41 -6.33
C PHE A 237 6.25 -6.47 -6.23
N LYS A 238 6.79 -7.67 -6.46
CA LYS A 238 8.22 -7.95 -6.63
C LYS A 238 8.40 -9.12 -7.58
N ARG A 239 9.58 -9.20 -8.20
CA ARG A 239 10.00 -10.32 -9.05
C ARG A 239 11.18 -11.06 -8.43
N GLY A 240 11.02 -12.36 -8.19
CA GLY A 240 12.09 -13.22 -7.68
C GLY A 240 12.71 -12.70 -6.37
N LYS A 241 14.02 -12.40 -6.40
CA LYS A 241 14.77 -11.87 -5.24
C LYS A 241 14.76 -10.34 -5.14
N ALA A 242 14.17 -9.64 -6.11
CA ALA A 242 14.13 -8.18 -6.10
C ALA A 242 13.29 -7.65 -4.93
N VAL A 243 13.57 -6.42 -4.54
CA VAL A 243 12.76 -5.69 -3.55
C VAL A 243 11.43 -5.29 -4.18
N SER A 244 10.37 -5.26 -3.36
CA SER A 244 9.09 -4.70 -3.79
C SER A 244 9.12 -3.17 -3.89
N LEU A 245 8.11 -2.57 -4.53
CA LEU A 245 8.01 -1.11 -4.63
C LEU A 245 7.95 -0.44 -3.24
N VAL A 246 7.19 -1.01 -2.31
CA VAL A 246 7.12 -0.49 -0.94
C VAL A 246 8.47 -0.56 -0.22
N GLU A 247 9.21 -1.65 -0.41
CA GLU A 247 10.56 -1.80 0.16
C GLU A 247 11.54 -0.80 -0.45
N SER A 248 11.52 -0.64 -1.78
CA SER A 248 12.31 0.36 -2.48
C SER A 248 12.01 1.78 -2.01
N ALA A 249 10.75 2.12 -1.73
CA ALA A 249 10.40 3.42 -1.19
C ALA A 249 11.05 3.65 0.18
N PHE A 250 11.02 2.66 1.08
CA PHE A 250 11.69 2.76 2.38
C PHE A 250 13.22 2.86 2.26
N ASP A 251 13.83 2.10 1.35
CA ASP A 251 15.28 2.13 1.10
C ASP A 251 15.72 3.50 0.54
N ASN A 252 14.81 4.21 -0.14
CA ASN A 252 15.04 5.54 -0.69
C ASN A 252 14.43 6.68 0.16
N TYR A 253 13.96 6.42 1.39
CA TYR A 253 13.33 7.43 2.28
C TYR A 253 12.16 8.17 1.61
N SER A 254 11.33 7.42 0.89
CA SER A 254 10.24 7.89 0.05
C SER A 254 8.90 7.25 0.42
N GLU A 255 8.79 6.62 1.59
CA GLU A 255 7.56 5.98 2.09
C GLU A 255 6.35 6.92 2.08
N GLN A 256 6.54 8.22 2.33
CA GLN A 256 5.51 9.26 2.25
C GLN A 256 4.89 9.42 0.85
N GLN A 257 5.57 8.98 -0.21
CA GLN A 257 5.02 8.98 -1.57
C GLN A 257 3.98 7.87 -1.78
N ILE A 258 4.06 6.79 -0.99
CA ILE A 258 3.12 5.67 -1.01
C ILE A 258 2.04 5.90 0.05
N PHE A 259 2.47 6.05 1.31
CA PHE A 259 1.59 6.24 2.47
C PHE A 259 1.12 7.71 2.53
N ASN A 260 0.30 8.11 1.57
CA ASN A 260 -0.38 9.40 1.58
C ASN A 260 -1.85 9.27 1.18
N ALA A 261 -2.63 10.28 1.57
CA ALA A 261 -4.06 10.28 1.36
C ALA A 261 -4.48 10.44 -0.10
N THR A 262 -3.63 11.05 -0.93
CA THR A 262 -3.92 11.25 -2.35
C THR A 262 -3.89 9.94 -3.12
N VAL A 263 -2.91 9.08 -2.84
CA VAL A 263 -2.77 7.76 -3.49
C VAL A 263 -3.96 6.88 -3.16
N PHE A 264 -4.33 6.81 -1.88
CA PHE A 264 -5.39 5.94 -1.35
C PHE A 264 -6.72 6.66 -1.14
N GLU A 265 -6.98 7.75 -1.88
CA GLU A 265 -8.22 8.50 -1.78
C GLU A 265 -9.44 7.57 -1.93
N GLY A 266 -10.33 7.58 -0.93
CA GLY A 266 -11.52 6.72 -0.88
C GLY A 266 -11.26 5.22 -0.63
N ARG A 267 -10.00 4.81 -0.40
CA ARG A 267 -9.59 3.40 -0.27
C ARG A 267 -8.76 3.12 1.00
N PRO A 268 -9.32 3.36 2.21
CA PRO A 268 -8.59 3.15 3.47
C PRO A 268 -8.21 1.68 3.73
N ASP A 269 -9.03 0.73 3.27
CA ASP A 269 -8.77 -0.71 3.49
C ASP A 269 -7.55 -1.20 2.69
N GLU A 270 -7.36 -0.69 1.47
CA GLU A 270 -6.18 -0.95 0.63
C GLU A 270 -4.90 -0.42 1.30
N LEU A 271 -4.96 0.79 1.86
CA LEU A 271 -3.84 1.37 2.61
C LEU A 271 -3.49 0.50 3.82
N LEU A 272 -4.50 0.01 4.56
CA LEU A 272 -4.30 -0.86 5.71
C LEU A 272 -3.70 -2.21 5.29
N LYS A 273 -4.20 -2.84 4.21
CA LYS A 273 -3.62 -4.07 3.64
C LYS A 273 -2.13 -3.89 3.36
N LEU A 274 -1.75 -2.77 2.72
CA LEU A 274 -0.35 -2.46 2.43
C LEU A 274 0.48 -2.20 3.70
N TYR A 275 -0.05 -1.42 4.64
CA TYR A 275 0.63 -1.13 5.91
C TYR A 275 0.85 -2.40 6.73
N GLU A 276 -0.14 -3.29 6.81
CA GLU A 276 -0.04 -4.52 7.60
C GLU A 276 0.96 -5.52 7.01
N ALA A 277 1.17 -5.49 5.69
CA ALA A 277 2.19 -6.28 5.01
C ALA A 277 3.63 -5.79 5.26
N CYS A 278 3.82 -4.59 5.82
CA CYS A 278 5.13 -4.11 6.23
C CYS A 278 5.59 -4.73 7.56
N ASP A 279 6.90 -4.89 7.73
CA ASP A 279 7.49 -5.27 9.02
C ASP A 279 7.40 -4.13 10.06
N ASP A 280 7.59 -4.47 11.35
CA ASP A 280 7.46 -3.53 12.47
C ASP A 280 8.42 -2.33 12.39
N ALA A 281 9.63 -2.53 11.84
CA ALA A 281 10.61 -1.47 11.70
C ALA A 281 10.18 -0.42 10.68
N ARG A 282 9.57 -0.86 9.57
CA ARG A 282 8.98 -0.01 8.53
C ARG A 282 7.68 0.64 9.00
N LYS A 283 6.81 -0.10 9.69
CA LYS A 283 5.58 0.42 10.32
C LYS A 283 5.88 1.62 11.23
N GLY A 284 6.94 1.53 12.04
CA GLY A 284 7.37 2.62 12.93
C GLY A 284 7.77 3.94 12.24
N LYS A 285 8.00 3.95 10.92
CA LYS A 285 8.33 5.16 10.15
C LYS A 285 7.09 5.87 9.58
N VAL A 286 5.94 5.21 9.56
CA VAL A 286 4.72 5.72 8.94
C VAL A 286 3.71 6.08 10.02
N ASP A 287 3.29 7.33 10.05
CA ASP A 287 2.14 7.76 10.86
C ASP A 287 0.84 7.37 10.15
N ILE A 288 0.52 6.07 10.20
CA ILE A 288 -0.63 5.51 9.48
C ILE A 288 -1.95 6.16 9.91
N TYR A 289 -2.05 6.56 11.19
CA TYR A 289 -3.24 7.21 11.72
C TYR A 289 -3.47 8.56 11.08
N LYS A 290 -2.42 9.35 10.90
CA LYS A 290 -2.51 10.62 10.18
C LYS A 290 -2.94 10.41 8.73
N VAL A 291 -2.37 9.43 8.03
CA VAL A 291 -2.72 9.18 6.62
C VAL A 291 -4.17 8.72 6.48
N LEU A 292 -4.63 7.80 7.33
CA LEU A 292 -6.02 7.36 7.36
C LEU A 292 -6.97 8.51 7.69
N LYS A 293 -6.61 9.34 8.68
CA LYS A 293 -7.37 10.55 8.99
C LYS A 293 -7.54 11.41 7.74
N ASP A 294 -6.45 11.70 7.05
CA ASP A 294 -6.48 12.55 5.85
C ASP A 294 -7.30 11.92 4.71
N ILE A 295 -7.22 10.59 4.47
CA ILE A 295 -8.05 9.90 3.46
C ILE A 295 -9.52 10.07 3.75
N VAL A 296 -9.87 9.78 5.00
CA VAL A 296 -11.26 9.66 5.39
C VAL A 296 -11.87 11.06 5.51
N GLU A 297 -11.16 12.03 6.10
CA GLU A 297 -11.58 13.43 6.12
C GLU A 297 -11.74 13.99 4.69
N ASN A 298 -10.80 13.77 3.77
CA ASN A 298 -10.93 14.26 2.39
C ASN A 298 -12.15 13.69 1.66
N LYS A 299 -12.45 12.40 1.87
CA LYS A 299 -13.63 11.76 1.29
C LYS A 299 -14.91 12.43 1.81
N TYR A 300 -15.06 12.49 3.12
CA TYR A 300 -16.30 12.96 3.75
C TYR A 300 -16.47 14.47 3.75
N GLU A 301 -15.39 15.25 3.69
CA GLU A 301 -15.47 16.69 3.46
C GLU A 301 -16.20 17.01 2.16
N ASN A 302 -16.03 16.21 1.10
CA ASN A 302 -16.74 16.42 -0.15
C ASN A 302 -18.21 15.97 -0.08
N GLU A 303 -18.54 14.98 0.75
CA GLU A 303 -19.90 14.44 0.90
C GLU A 303 -20.82 15.34 1.74
N VAL A 304 -20.30 16.03 2.75
CA VAL A 304 -21.12 16.90 3.62
C VAL A 304 -21.62 18.11 2.82
N THR A 305 -22.94 18.16 2.60
CA THR A 305 -23.60 19.27 1.92
C THR A 305 -24.13 20.27 2.95
N ILE A 306 -23.68 21.52 2.84
CA ILE A 306 -24.13 22.62 3.69
C ILE A 306 -25.25 23.35 2.96
N ASN A 307 -26.47 23.22 3.46
CA ASN A 307 -27.67 23.80 2.86
C ASN A 307 -28.73 24.11 3.93
N GLU A 308 -29.84 24.71 3.50
CA GLU A 308 -31.00 25.04 4.33
C GLU A 308 -31.66 23.82 5.03
N ASN A 309 -31.36 22.60 4.60
CA ASN A 309 -31.90 21.37 5.17
C ASN A 309 -31.05 20.78 6.30
N ILE A 310 -29.84 21.31 6.56
CA ILE A 310 -28.97 20.81 7.64
C ILE A 310 -29.65 20.90 9.02
N SER A 311 -29.48 19.88 9.84
CA SER A 311 -30.04 19.76 11.20
C SER A 311 -28.96 19.37 12.20
N ALA A 312 -29.25 19.52 13.50
CA ALA A 312 -28.33 19.10 14.56
C ALA A 312 -28.04 17.59 14.51
N GLU A 313 -29.03 16.78 14.12
CA GLU A 313 -28.88 15.33 13.94
C GLU A 313 -27.88 15.02 12.82
N ASN A 314 -27.95 15.73 11.69
CA ASN A 314 -26.99 15.57 10.59
C ASN A 314 -25.56 15.84 11.05
N LEU A 315 -25.32 16.77 11.99
CA LEU A 315 -23.98 17.08 12.47
C LEU A 315 -23.35 15.95 13.32
N THR A 316 -24.18 15.06 13.85
CA THR A 316 -23.77 13.91 14.68
C THR A 316 -23.95 12.57 13.99
N GLU A 317 -24.42 12.56 12.75
CA GLU A 317 -24.60 11.35 11.97
C GLU A 317 -23.24 10.68 11.70
N ILE A 318 -23.16 9.37 11.90
CA ILE A 318 -21.91 8.63 11.69
C ILE A 318 -21.64 8.52 10.19
N LEU A 319 -20.55 9.13 9.74
CA LEU A 319 -20.06 9.05 8.37
C LEU A 319 -19.24 7.79 8.13
N TYR A 320 -18.45 7.42 9.13
CA TYR A 320 -17.55 6.27 9.08
C TYR A 320 -17.49 5.56 10.42
N VAL A 321 -17.70 4.25 10.38
CA VAL A 321 -17.47 3.35 11.52
C VAL A 321 -16.12 2.69 11.31
N PRO A 322 -15.18 2.86 12.24
CA PRO A 322 -13.90 2.17 12.18
C PRO A 322 -14.05 0.64 12.36
N PRO A 323 -13.12 -0.18 11.85
CA PRO A 323 -13.16 -1.64 12.04
C PRO A 323 -13.14 -2.02 13.53
N GLU A 324 -13.98 -3.00 13.93
CA GLU A 324 -14.21 -3.38 15.34
C GLU A 324 -12.93 -3.78 16.10
N GLU A 325 -11.94 -4.33 15.41
CA GLU A 325 -10.66 -4.77 15.99
C GLU A 325 -9.79 -3.61 16.49
N LYS A 326 -10.09 -2.36 16.08
CA LYS A 326 -9.35 -1.15 16.48
C LYS A 326 -10.15 -0.41 17.54
N THR A 327 -10.21 -0.97 18.75
CA THR A 327 -11.04 -0.49 19.89
C THR A 327 -10.85 0.98 20.28
N GLU A 328 -9.76 1.59 19.84
CA GLU A 328 -9.46 2.98 20.15
C GLU A 328 -9.92 3.98 19.08
N TRP A 329 -10.54 3.54 17.98
CA TRP A 329 -11.01 4.41 16.92
C TRP A 329 -12.45 4.84 17.19
N HIS A 330 -12.74 6.13 17.03
CA HIS A 330 -14.10 6.65 17.17
C HIS A 330 -14.71 6.96 15.81
N PRO A 331 -16.05 6.95 15.71
CA PRO A 331 -16.74 7.36 14.50
C PRO A 331 -16.31 8.75 14.03
N LEU A 332 -16.31 8.94 12.71
CA LEU A 332 -16.23 10.27 12.13
C LEU A 332 -17.65 10.79 11.94
N ILE A 333 -17.86 12.02 12.37
CA ILE A 333 -19.15 12.74 12.27
C ILE A 333 -18.91 14.12 11.66
N PRO A 334 -19.89 14.74 10.98
CA PRO A 334 -19.67 16.02 10.30
C PRO A 334 -19.15 17.12 11.22
N LEU A 335 -19.58 17.16 12.49
CA LEU A 335 -19.14 18.16 13.45
C LEU A 335 -17.63 18.17 13.71
N GLY A 336 -16.90 17.09 13.40
CA GLY A 336 -15.43 17.08 13.51
C GLY A 336 -14.68 17.47 12.23
N LEU A 337 -15.38 17.63 11.10
CA LEU A 337 -14.76 17.96 9.81
C LEU A 337 -14.43 19.44 9.69
N LYS A 338 -13.33 19.77 9.01
CA LYS A 338 -12.91 21.16 8.84
C LYS A 338 -13.93 21.98 8.04
N LYS A 339 -14.50 21.41 6.98
CA LYS A 339 -15.52 22.06 6.15
C LYS A 339 -16.71 22.59 6.96
N VAL A 340 -17.19 21.82 7.94
CA VAL A 340 -18.29 22.23 8.84
C VAL A 340 -17.87 23.43 9.68
N TRP A 341 -16.66 23.41 10.24
CA TRP A 341 -16.15 24.54 11.04
C TRP A 341 -15.82 25.79 10.23
N ASP A 342 -15.49 25.63 8.95
CA ASP A 342 -15.29 26.75 8.04
C ASP A 342 -16.61 27.47 7.69
N HIS A 343 -17.75 26.80 7.83
CA HIS A 343 -19.09 27.34 7.57
C HIS A 343 -19.99 27.33 8.82
N ILE A 344 -19.40 27.25 10.02
CA ILE A 344 -20.18 27.04 11.25
C ILE A 344 -21.17 28.18 11.55
N ASP A 345 -20.86 29.41 11.12
CA ASP A 345 -21.76 30.55 11.27
C ASP A 345 -23.03 30.35 10.43
N GLU A 346 -22.90 29.96 9.15
CA GLU A 346 -24.03 29.67 8.26
C GLU A 346 -24.86 28.49 8.80
N ILE A 347 -24.19 27.45 9.30
CA ILE A 347 -24.85 26.30 9.92
C ILE A 347 -25.60 26.75 11.18
N SER A 348 -25.00 27.59 12.02
CA SER A 348 -25.65 28.12 13.24
C SER A 348 -26.92 28.88 12.91
N ASP A 349 -26.90 29.73 11.88
CA ASP A 349 -28.06 30.50 11.43
C ASP A 349 -29.20 29.58 10.95
N VAL A 350 -28.88 28.54 10.17
CA VAL A 350 -29.88 27.56 9.70
C VAL A 350 -30.45 26.75 10.88
N LEU A 351 -29.61 26.33 11.82
CA LEU A 351 -30.06 25.62 13.02
C LEU A 351 -30.97 26.50 13.88
N ALA A 352 -30.61 27.77 14.06
CA ALA A 352 -31.41 28.73 14.83
C ALA A 352 -32.82 28.92 14.22
N GLN A 353 -32.94 29.00 12.88
CA GLN A 353 -34.23 29.05 12.19
C GLN A 353 -35.10 27.82 12.48
N LYS A 354 -34.47 26.66 12.72
CA LYS A 354 -35.13 25.40 13.10
C LYS A 354 -35.29 25.20 14.60
N LYS A 355 -34.91 26.18 15.43
CA LYS A 355 -34.85 26.08 16.90
C LYS A 355 -33.96 24.93 17.38
N GLN A 356 -32.91 24.64 16.63
CA GLN A 356 -31.87 23.68 16.96
C GLN A 356 -30.56 24.45 17.22
N SER A 357 -29.59 23.78 17.82
CA SER A 357 -28.26 24.35 18.00
C SER A 357 -27.19 23.28 18.25
N VAL A 358 -25.93 23.67 18.04
CA VAL A 358 -24.78 22.86 18.44
C VAL A 358 -24.65 22.89 19.96
N THR A 359 -24.82 21.75 20.60
CA THR A 359 -24.75 21.64 22.07
C THR A 359 -23.37 21.21 22.56
N LEU A 360 -23.10 21.49 23.83
CA LEU A 360 -21.89 21.03 24.53
C LEU A 360 -21.77 19.50 24.49
N GLU A 361 -22.87 18.77 24.54
CA GLU A 361 -22.84 17.30 24.48
C GLU A 361 -22.37 16.80 23.10
N MET A 362 -22.81 17.45 22.02
CA MET A 362 -22.32 17.15 20.67
C MET A 362 -20.82 17.47 20.55
N LEU A 363 -20.34 18.53 21.20
CA LEU A 363 -18.91 18.87 21.23
C LEU A 363 -18.08 17.89 22.06
N ARG A 364 -18.68 17.24 23.06
CA ARG A 364 -18.05 16.17 23.86
C ARG A 364 -17.98 14.84 23.14
N THR A 365 -18.72 14.65 22.05
CA THR A 365 -18.70 13.41 21.27
C THR A 365 -17.27 13.10 20.80
N PRO A 366 -16.75 11.89 21.09
CA PRO A 366 -15.47 11.43 20.56
C PRO A 366 -15.47 11.44 19.03
N TYR A 367 -14.33 11.77 18.44
CA TYR A 367 -14.16 11.96 17.01
C TYR A 367 -12.84 11.37 16.53
N GLY A 368 -12.93 10.55 15.48
CA GLY A 368 -11.79 10.08 14.71
C GLY A 368 -10.81 9.18 15.46
N PHE A 369 -9.58 9.13 14.95
CA PHE A 369 -8.60 8.09 15.29
C PHE A 369 -7.74 8.40 16.53
N SER A 370 -7.70 9.67 16.94
CA SER A 370 -6.81 10.18 17.99
C SER A 370 -7.48 10.32 19.37
N GLY A 371 -8.64 9.71 19.59
CA GLY A 371 -9.39 9.83 20.86
C GLY A 371 -9.72 11.27 21.25
N GLU A 372 -9.74 12.18 20.26
CA GLU A 372 -10.09 13.58 20.48
C GLU A 372 -11.61 13.72 20.47
N THR A 373 -12.15 14.76 21.09
CA THR A 373 -13.57 15.10 20.96
C THR A 373 -13.76 16.12 19.84
N CYS A 374 -15.00 16.34 19.39
CA CYS A 374 -15.31 17.42 18.44
C CYS A 374 -14.83 18.80 18.96
N LEU A 375 -14.85 19.01 20.27
CA LEU A 375 -14.29 20.19 20.93
C LEU A 375 -12.76 20.32 20.75
N HIS A 376 -12.02 19.24 20.98
CA HIS A 376 -10.57 19.22 20.74
C HIS A 376 -10.28 19.52 19.27
N ARG A 377 -11.05 18.93 18.36
CA ARG A 377 -10.90 19.13 16.92
C ARG A 377 -11.18 20.57 16.50
N ALA A 378 -12.29 21.18 16.94
CA ALA A 378 -12.59 22.58 16.70
C ALA A 378 -11.48 23.51 17.20
N THR A 379 -10.90 23.19 18.37
CA THR A 379 -9.77 23.90 18.93
C THR A 379 -8.53 23.74 18.03
N LYS A 380 -8.17 22.52 17.61
CA LYS A 380 -7.05 22.27 16.69
C LYS A 380 -7.23 22.95 15.33
N LEU A 381 -8.46 23.23 14.90
CA LEU A 381 -8.76 23.99 13.69
C LEU A 381 -8.70 25.51 13.89
N GLY A 382 -8.40 25.99 15.10
CA GLY A 382 -8.33 27.41 15.44
C GLY A 382 -9.69 28.08 15.57
N LYS A 383 -10.76 27.31 15.81
CA LYS A 383 -12.17 27.76 15.80
C LYS A 383 -12.77 27.82 17.21
N PHE A 384 -11.93 27.90 18.24
CA PHE A 384 -12.36 27.87 19.63
C PHE A 384 -13.21 29.09 20.02
N ASP A 385 -12.98 30.25 19.40
CA ASP A 385 -13.81 31.44 19.56
C ASP A 385 -15.25 31.20 19.09
N LYS A 386 -15.43 30.51 17.96
CA LYS A 386 -16.75 30.10 17.46
C LYS A 386 -17.45 29.15 18.41
N VAL A 387 -16.73 28.17 18.97
CA VAL A 387 -17.27 27.28 20.00
C VAL A 387 -17.81 28.09 21.19
N VAL A 388 -17.03 29.04 21.70
CA VAL A 388 -17.46 29.87 22.84
C VAL A 388 -18.72 30.66 22.51
N SER A 389 -18.76 31.30 21.34
CA SER A 389 -19.94 32.06 20.88
C SER A 389 -21.19 31.19 20.80
N LEU A 390 -21.09 30.03 20.14
CA LEU A 390 -22.21 29.08 20.01
C LEU A 390 -22.75 28.64 21.37
N LEU A 391 -21.86 28.30 22.31
CA LEU A 391 -22.30 27.86 23.63
C LEU A 391 -22.95 29.00 24.41
N GLN A 392 -22.41 30.22 24.34
CA GLN A 392 -22.98 31.40 25.01
C GLN A 392 -24.37 31.75 24.48
N GLU A 393 -24.57 31.72 23.16
CA GLU A 393 -25.87 31.95 22.51
C GLU A 393 -26.93 30.94 22.97
N ASN A 394 -26.50 29.71 23.26
CA ASN A 394 -27.35 28.63 23.76
C ASN A 394 -27.47 28.57 25.30
N GLY A 395 -26.87 29.53 26.02
CA GLY A 395 -26.86 29.53 27.49
C GLY A 395 -26.03 28.41 28.12
N GLN A 396 -25.24 27.70 27.32
CA GLN A 396 -24.33 26.63 27.74
C GLN A 396 -22.93 27.18 28.03
N ARG A 397 -22.14 26.45 28.81
CA ARG A 397 -20.80 26.90 29.21
C ARG A 397 -19.86 25.70 29.33
N LEU A 398 -18.62 25.85 28.86
CA LEU A 398 -17.56 24.86 29.02
C LEU A 398 -17.22 24.65 30.49
N GLU A 399 -17.14 23.42 30.96
CA GLU A 399 -16.69 23.06 32.30
C GLU A 399 -15.16 22.84 32.33
N ASN A 400 -14.56 22.86 33.53
CA ASN A 400 -13.12 22.60 33.65
C ASN A 400 -12.74 21.21 33.13
N LYS A 401 -13.60 20.21 33.31
CA LYS A 401 -13.38 18.87 32.75
C LYS A 401 -13.29 18.88 31.21
N ASP A 402 -14.05 19.75 30.54
CA ASP A 402 -14.03 19.85 29.08
C ASP A 402 -12.69 20.41 28.58
N LEU A 403 -12.11 21.33 29.35
CA LEU A 403 -10.87 22.04 29.02
C LEU A 403 -9.60 21.29 29.44
N LEU A 404 -9.70 20.45 30.48
CA LEU A 404 -8.56 19.77 31.10
C LEU A 404 -8.45 18.28 30.72
N THR A 405 -9.49 17.69 30.14
CA THR A 405 -9.40 16.35 29.53
C THR A 405 -8.29 16.36 28.47
N ARG A 406 -7.47 15.30 28.46
CA ARG A 406 -6.38 15.12 27.48
C ARG A 406 -6.85 14.21 26.34
N ASP A 407 -6.43 14.52 25.13
CA ASP A 407 -6.54 13.62 23.98
C ASP A 407 -5.47 12.49 24.02
N LYS A 408 -5.42 11.62 23.01
CA LYS A 408 -4.39 10.56 22.96
C LYS A 408 -2.97 11.07 22.74
N GLU A 409 -2.80 12.28 22.21
CA GLU A 409 -1.48 12.94 22.16
C GLU A 409 -1.06 13.42 23.56
N GLY A 410 -1.92 13.22 24.57
CA GLY A 410 -1.70 13.68 25.91
C GLY A 410 -1.88 15.18 26.05
N LYS A 411 -2.54 15.88 25.11
CA LYS A 411 -2.74 17.33 25.17
C LYS A 411 -4.17 17.68 25.57
N ASN A 412 -4.32 18.66 26.44
CA ASN A 412 -5.64 19.26 26.73
C ASN A 412 -5.88 20.52 25.87
N ILE A 413 -7.10 21.05 25.91
CA ILE A 413 -7.50 22.24 25.13
C ILE A 413 -6.64 23.47 25.46
N ILE A 414 -6.24 23.64 26.72
CA ILE A 414 -5.41 24.78 27.14
C ILE A 414 -4.03 24.72 26.48
N GLU A 415 -3.43 23.53 26.42
CA GLU A 415 -2.15 23.29 25.75
C GLU A 415 -2.29 23.48 24.23
N ILE A 416 -3.40 23.06 23.62
CA ILE A 416 -3.68 23.30 22.20
C ILE A 416 -3.81 24.80 21.90
N LEU A 417 -4.63 25.52 22.68
CA LEU A 417 -4.80 26.98 22.55
C LEU A 417 -3.48 27.74 22.75
N SER A 418 -2.65 27.27 23.68
CA SER A 418 -1.30 27.79 23.91
C SER A 418 -0.44 27.66 22.65
N GLY A 419 -0.40 26.47 22.06
CA GLY A 419 0.37 26.19 20.83
C GLY A 419 -0.11 26.98 19.61
N GLN A 420 -1.38 27.40 19.59
CA GLN A 420 -1.98 28.19 18.52
C GLN A 420 -2.01 29.70 18.81
N HIS A 421 -1.46 30.14 19.93
CA HIS A 421 -1.53 31.53 20.39
C HIS A 421 -2.97 32.09 20.54
N GLN A 422 -3.93 31.21 20.87
CA GLN A 422 -5.35 31.55 21.05
C GLN A 422 -5.81 31.61 22.52
N LEU A 423 -4.87 31.59 23.49
CA LEU A 423 -5.20 31.68 24.92
C LEU A 423 -6.01 32.94 25.30
N ASP A 424 -5.92 34.03 24.54
CA ASP A 424 -6.69 35.23 24.81
C ASP A 424 -8.21 35.01 24.69
N VAL A 425 -8.64 34.04 23.87
CA VAL A 425 -10.05 33.70 23.70
C VAL A 425 -10.61 33.16 25.01
N ILE A 426 -9.88 32.25 25.66
CA ILE A 426 -10.33 31.68 26.92
C ILE A 426 -10.18 32.64 28.10
N LEU A 427 -9.36 33.68 27.99
CA LEU A 427 -9.24 34.73 29.03
C LEU A 427 -10.31 35.82 28.91
N LYS A 428 -11.30 35.69 28.02
CA LYS A 428 -12.42 36.64 27.94
C LYS A 428 -13.27 36.62 29.23
N PRO A 429 -13.47 37.76 29.92
CA PRO A 429 -14.20 37.82 31.20
C PRO A 429 -15.62 37.23 31.14
N GLU A 430 -16.27 37.37 29.99
CA GLU A 430 -17.66 36.98 29.74
C GLU A 430 -17.85 35.45 29.87
N ILE A 431 -16.80 34.68 29.62
CA ILE A 431 -16.79 33.21 29.77
C ILE A 431 -16.84 32.80 31.24
N TRP A 432 -16.36 33.65 32.16
CA TRP A 432 -16.10 33.29 33.57
C TRP A 432 -16.98 34.03 34.57
N ALA A 433 -17.91 34.88 34.12
CA ALA A 433 -18.87 35.53 34.99
C ALA A 433 -19.67 34.48 35.80
N GLY A 434 -19.65 34.62 37.13
CA GLY A 434 -20.23 33.71 38.12
C GLY A 434 -19.32 32.54 38.54
N ARG A 435 -18.12 32.41 37.96
CA ARG A 435 -17.28 31.20 38.12
C ARG A 435 -15.77 31.48 38.06
N VAL A 436 -15.32 32.55 38.72
CA VAL A 436 -13.91 32.97 38.70
C VAL A 436 -12.96 31.95 39.34
N GLY A 437 -13.46 31.11 40.25
CA GLY A 437 -12.70 29.95 40.76
C GLY A 437 -12.26 29.00 39.64
N SER A 438 -13.17 28.68 38.72
CA SER A 438 -12.89 27.83 37.56
C SER A 438 -11.82 28.42 36.63
N LEU A 439 -11.86 29.74 36.39
CA LEU A 439 -10.81 30.44 35.63
C LEU A 439 -9.42 30.28 36.27
N THR A 440 -9.35 30.29 37.61
CA THR A 440 -8.08 30.12 38.34
C THR A 440 -7.54 28.71 38.20
N GLU A 441 -8.40 27.69 38.24
CA GLU A 441 -8.01 26.30 37.98
C GLU A 441 -7.48 26.12 36.56
N ILE A 442 -8.16 26.67 35.55
CA ILE A 442 -7.69 26.64 34.17
C ILE A 442 -6.36 27.36 34.00
N TRP A 443 -6.18 28.51 34.65
CA TRP A 443 -4.91 29.22 34.63
C TRP A 443 -3.76 28.36 35.16
N ASN A 444 -4.00 27.53 36.16
CA ASN A 444 -2.97 26.62 36.68
C ASN A 444 -2.52 25.56 35.66
N ALA A 445 -3.37 25.21 34.68
CA ALA A 445 -3.02 24.31 33.58
C ALA A 445 -2.27 24.98 32.42
N VAL A 446 -2.19 26.32 32.38
CA VAL A 446 -1.44 27.05 31.33
C VAL A 446 0.08 26.76 31.45
N PRO A 447 0.79 26.51 30.33
CA PRO A 447 2.25 26.39 30.32
C PRO A 447 2.98 27.59 30.96
N ALA A 448 4.14 27.34 31.60
CA ALA A 448 4.82 28.34 32.42
C ALA A 448 5.33 29.57 31.63
N ASP A 449 5.75 29.34 30.38
CA ASP A 449 6.16 30.36 29.43
C ASP A 449 5.01 31.28 29.04
N GLU A 450 3.84 30.71 28.70
CA GLU A 450 2.63 31.49 28.40
C GLU A 450 2.06 32.19 29.63
N LYS A 451 2.13 31.57 30.83
CA LYS A 451 1.74 32.23 32.09
C LYS A 451 2.50 33.54 32.30
N SER A 452 3.81 33.53 32.02
CA SER A 452 4.66 34.72 32.17
C SER A 452 4.26 35.82 31.19
N ARG A 453 3.93 35.46 29.94
CA ARG A 453 3.50 36.40 28.89
C ARG A 453 2.10 36.96 29.13
N LYS A 454 1.17 36.14 29.61
CA LYS A 454 -0.26 36.46 29.73
C LYS A 454 -0.70 36.82 31.15
N LYS A 455 0.21 36.91 32.13
CA LYS A 455 -0.10 37.21 33.55
C LYS A 455 -0.98 38.44 33.73
N SER A 456 -0.65 39.55 33.05
CA SER A 456 -1.44 40.77 33.13
C SER A 456 -2.83 40.62 32.52
N ALA A 457 -2.93 39.92 31.38
CA ALA A 457 -4.22 39.63 30.74
C ALA A 457 -5.12 38.77 31.65
N PHE A 458 -4.55 37.76 32.32
CA PHE A 458 -5.24 36.94 33.30
C PHE A 458 -5.76 37.76 34.50
N GLN A 459 -4.95 38.64 35.09
CA GLN A 459 -5.38 39.49 36.21
C GLN A 459 -6.53 40.44 35.82
N VAL A 460 -6.47 41.00 34.61
CA VAL A 460 -7.54 41.82 34.05
C VAL A 460 -8.81 40.99 33.84
N ALA A 461 -8.67 39.79 33.27
CA ALA A 461 -9.77 38.87 33.04
C ALA A 461 -10.48 38.49 34.35
N GLN A 462 -9.71 38.10 35.37
CA GLN A 462 -10.20 37.72 36.69
C GLN A 462 -10.97 38.85 37.36
N THR A 463 -10.41 40.07 37.33
CA THR A 463 -11.01 41.27 37.93
C THR A 463 -12.33 41.62 37.23
N LYS A 464 -12.34 41.65 35.89
CA LYS A 464 -13.54 41.94 35.11
C LYS A 464 -14.62 40.88 35.29
N ALA A 465 -14.25 39.60 35.32
CA ALA A 465 -15.20 38.51 35.56
C ALA A 465 -15.86 38.64 36.95
N ASN A 466 -15.10 38.99 37.99
CA ASN A 466 -15.65 39.28 39.32
C ASN A 466 -16.63 40.46 39.29
N GLN A 467 -16.27 41.56 38.62
CA GLN A 467 -17.17 42.72 38.47
C GLN A 467 -18.47 42.36 37.75
N MET A 468 -18.40 41.58 36.67
CA MET A 468 -19.58 41.09 35.95
C MET A 468 -20.45 40.18 36.82
N SER A 469 -19.83 39.32 37.63
CA SER A 469 -20.53 38.44 38.58
C SER A 469 -21.33 39.24 39.61
N LEU A 470 -20.72 40.30 40.17
CA LEU A 470 -21.38 41.16 41.14
C LEU A 470 -22.57 41.91 40.52
N ARG A 471 -22.47 42.36 39.27
CA ARG A 471 -23.58 43.03 38.56
C ARG A 471 -24.77 42.11 38.34
N GLN A 472 -24.56 40.81 38.20
CA GLN A 472 -25.64 39.82 38.05
C GLN A 472 -26.37 39.53 39.37
N LEU A 473 -25.73 39.79 40.52
CA LEU A 473 -26.30 39.55 41.85
C LEU A 473 -27.13 40.71 42.40
N VAL A 474 -27.03 41.90 41.79
CA VAL A 474 -27.88 43.05 42.15
C VAL A 474 -29.13 42.97 41.28
N PRO A 475 -30.30 42.59 41.81
CA PRO A 475 -31.53 42.60 41.04
C PRO A 475 -31.84 44.05 40.63
N ASN A 476 -32.21 44.26 39.38
CA ASN A 476 -32.82 45.54 38.95
C ASN A 476 -34.18 45.74 39.60
#